data_AF-A0A0G4M6V2-F1
#
_entry.id   AF-A0A0G4M6V2-F1
#
_cell.length_a   1.000
_cell.length_b   1.000
_cell.length_c   1.000
_cell.angle_alpha   90.00
_cell.angle_beta   90.00
_cell.angle_gamma   90.00
#
_symmetry.space_group_name_H-M   'P 1'
#
loop_
_entity.id
_entity.type
_entity.pdbx_description
1 polymer ?
#
loop_
_entity_poly.entity_id
_entity_poly.type
_entity_poly.pdbx_seq_one_letter_code
_entity_poly.pdbx_strand_id
1 'polypeptide(L)'
;MATTDSKAKLSVTVDRATPYYFDLGLLQATDPNPFKITSSNIEEDLASIARDGAQVIINQLMTACPITATPEGVLLTLPPPSTPLPRELPVPKAKEPTKKEKVRRNERKQRKNARESMQTGKK
;
A
#
# COMPACT_ATOMS: atom_id res chain seq x y z
N MET A 1 23.82 -12.05 47.06
CA MET A 1 23.42 -10.79 46.41
C MET A 1 23.83 -10.87 44.95
N ALA A 2 22.89 -11.06 44.02
CA ALA A 2 23.17 -11.08 42.60
C ALA A 2 23.11 -9.64 42.08
N THR A 3 24.21 -9.14 41.54
CA THR A 3 24.30 -7.80 40.93
C THR A 3 23.65 -7.85 39.55
N THR A 4 22.48 -7.23 39.42
CA THR A 4 21.82 -6.99 38.13
C THR A 4 22.59 -5.92 37.37
N ASP A 5 23.50 -6.33 36.50
CA ASP A 5 24.21 -5.42 35.60
C ASP A 5 23.22 -5.01 34.49
N SER A 6 22.57 -3.86 34.65
CA SER A 6 21.57 -3.36 33.72
C SER A 6 22.26 -2.84 32.46
N LYS A 7 22.45 -3.72 31.47
CA LYS A 7 22.99 -3.35 30.14
C LYS A 7 22.23 -2.13 29.59
N ALA A 8 22.97 -1.08 29.24
CA ALA A 8 22.39 0.14 28.70
C ALA A 8 21.60 -0.15 27.41
N LYS A 9 20.41 0.46 27.29
CA LYS A 9 19.55 0.29 26.11
C LYS A 9 20.22 0.94 24.90
N LEU A 10 20.38 0.17 23.82
CA LEU A 10 20.85 0.71 22.55
C LEU A 10 19.76 1.57 21.91
N SER A 11 20.19 2.61 21.18
CA SER A 11 19.26 3.46 20.45
C SER A 11 18.67 2.72 19.25
N VAL A 12 17.37 2.93 19.03
CA VAL A 12 16.63 2.42 17.86
C VAL A 12 16.21 3.54 16.91
N THR A 13 16.50 4.80 17.24
CA THR A 13 16.15 5.95 16.42
C THR A 13 17.30 6.27 15.47
N VAL A 14 16.97 6.56 14.22
CA VAL A 14 17.92 7.04 13.20
C VAL A 14 17.56 8.48 12.88
N ASP A 15 18.51 9.38 13.06
CA ASP A 15 18.34 10.80 12.76
C ASP A 15 19.06 11.15 11.45
N ARG A 16 18.38 11.86 10.55
CA ARG A 16 18.88 12.25 9.23
C ARG A 16 18.40 13.66 8.90
N ALA A 17 19.21 14.42 8.17
CA ALA A 17 18.92 15.80 7.83
C ALA A 17 17.61 15.95 7.03
N THR A 18 17.41 15.08 6.04
CA THR A 18 16.15 14.96 5.31
C THR A 18 15.42 13.71 5.81
N PRO A 19 14.12 13.80 6.16
CA PRO A 19 13.37 12.65 6.65
C PRO A 19 13.18 11.59 5.56
N TYR A 20 13.05 10.33 5.99
CA TYR A 20 12.65 9.22 5.12
C TYR A 20 11.21 9.38 4.64
N TYR A 21 10.93 8.85 3.45
CA TYR A 21 9.57 8.61 2.99
C TYR A 21 9.29 7.11 2.88
N PHE A 22 8.02 6.72 3.00
CA PHE A 22 7.62 5.32 3.11
C PHE A 22 6.51 4.96 2.14
N ASP A 23 6.60 3.75 1.62
CA ASP A 23 5.48 3.04 1.03
C ASP A 23 5.33 1.71 1.76
N LEU A 24 4.58 1.73 2.87
CA LEU A 24 4.40 0.55 3.71
C LEU A 24 3.59 -0.55 3.02
N GLY A 25 2.78 -0.20 2.00
CA GLY A 25 2.08 -1.19 1.18
C GLY A 25 3.02 -2.02 0.31
N LEU A 26 4.22 -1.50 0.02
CA LEU A 26 5.30 -2.19 -0.68
C LEU A 26 6.48 -2.57 0.23
N LEU A 27 6.34 -2.40 1.55
CA LEU A 27 7.43 -2.59 2.52
C LEU A 27 8.71 -1.83 2.10
N GLN A 28 8.54 -0.59 1.65
CA GLN A 28 9.63 0.27 1.19
C GLN A 28 9.84 1.47 2.13
N ALA A 29 11.11 1.76 2.41
CA ALA A 29 11.56 3.05 2.93
C ALA A 29 12.56 3.63 1.95
N THR A 30 12.52 4.94 1.77
CA THR A 30 13.45 5.61 0.87
C THR A 30 14.15 6.77 1.55
N ASP A 31 15.47 6.74 1.45
CA ASP A 31 16.38 7.74 1.97
C ASP A 31 16.70 8.76 0.87
N PRO A 32 16.22 10.02 0.95
CA PRO A 32 16.61 11.06 0.01
C PRO A 32 17.98 11.69 0.35
N ASN A 33 18.62 11.30 1.46
CA ASN A 33 19.91 11.88 1.84
C ASN A 33 21.03 11.38 0.90
N PRO A 34 22.07 12.20 0.66
CA PRO A 34 23.19 11.80 -0.17
C PRO A 34 23.91 10.56 0.33
N PHE A 35 24.27 9.68 -0.60
CA PHE A 35 25.05 8.49 -0.32
C PHE A 35 26.49 8.90 0.06
N LYS A 36 26.94 8.55 1.28
CA LYS A 36 28.28 8.86 1.78
C LYS A 36 29.10 7.58 1.87
N ILE A 37 29.96 7.36 0.89
CA ILE A 37 31.02 6.36 0.98
C ILE A 37 32.26 7.10 1.48
N THR A 38 32.71 6.73 2.68
CA THR A 38 33.82 7.41 3.35
C THR A 38 34.93 6.47 3.77
N SER A 39 34.60 5.20 3.95
CA SER A 39 35.55 4.16 4.27
C SER A 39 36.25 3.64 3.01
N SER A 40 37.42 3.02 3.20
CA SER A 40 38.05 2.21 2.16
C SER A 40 37.31 0.89 1.91
N ASN A 41 36.43 0.48 2.82
CA ASN A 41 35.63 -0.74 2.73
C ASN A 41 34.16 -0.41 2.44
N ILE A 42 33.82 -0.30 1.16
CA ILE A 42 32.47 0.08 0.70
C ILE A 42 31.33 -0.78 1.31
N GLU A 43 31.59 -2.05 1.61
CA GLU A 43 30.59 -2.96 2.19
C GLU A 43 30.19 -2.54 3.61
N GLU A 44 31.11 -1.98 4.40
CA GLU A 44 30.79 -1.47 5.74
C GLU A 44 29.89 -0.24 5.67
N ASP A 45 30.17 0.69 4.75
CA ASP A 45 29.32 1.86 4.53
C ASP A 45 27.93 1.46 4.03
N LEU A 46 27.85 0.54 3.06
CA LEU A 46 26.60 0.01 2.54
C LEU A 46 25.78 -0.70 3.63
N ALA A 47 26.41 -1.56 4.42
CA ALA A 47 25.75 -2.28 5.50
C ALA A 47 25.23 -1.32 6.57
N SER A 48 26.01 -0.28 6.91
CA SER A 48 25.61 0.76 7.86
C SER A 48 24.37 1.52 7.36
N ILE A 49 24.37 1.95 6.09
CA ILE A 49 23.24 2.66 5.47
C ILE A 49 22.00 1.76 5.37
N ALA A 50 22.17 0.50 4.96
CA ALA A 50 21.08 -0.46 4.87
C ALA A 50 20.49 -0.78 6.26
N ARG A 51 21.32 -0.90 7.29
CA ARG A 51 20.90 -1.09 8.69
C ARG A 51 20.06 0.08 9.19
N ASP A 52 20.46 1.31 8.88
CA ASP A 52 19.70 2.52 9.20
C ASP A 52 18.31 2.50 8.53
N GLY A 53 18.27 2.25 7.22
CA GLY A 53 17.00 2.15 6.49
C GLY A 53 16.08 1.03 7.01
N ALA A 54 16.66 -0.14 7.32
CA ALA A 54 15.94 -1.28 7.91
C ALA A 54 15.39 -0.96 9.31
N GLN A 55 16.16 -0.26 10.15
CA GLN A 55 15.71 0.16 11.47
C GLN A 55 14.48 1.07 11.36
N VAL A 56 14.54 2.05 10.46
CA VAL A 56 13.46 3.03 10.30
C VAL A 56 12.20 2.37 9.74
N ILE A 57 12.30 1.48 8.76
CA ILE A 57 11.11 0.81 8.22
C ILE A 57 10.44 -0.10 9.25
N ILE A 58 11.23 -0.83 10.06
CA ILE A 58 10.69 -1.66 11.14
C ILE A 58 9.99 -0.78 12.20
N ASN A 59 10.62 0.33 12.60
CA ASN A 59 10.01 1.28 13.54
C ASN A 59 8.67 1.78 13.01
N GLN A 60 8.61 2.15 11.73
CA GLN A 60 7.41 2.68 11.11
C GLN A 60 6.30 1.62 11.01
N LEU A 61 6.64 0.39 10.61
CA LEU A 61 5.70 -0.73 10.58
C LEU A 61 5.11 -1.02 11.96
N MET A 62 5.95 -1.07 12.99
CA MET A 62 5.52 -1.38 14.36
C MET A 62 4.74 -0.25 15.03
N THR A 63 4.96 1.00 14.63
CA THR A 63 4.32 2.17 15.25
C THR A 63 3.05 2.60 14.53
N ALA A 64 3.03 2.52 13.20
CA ALA A 64 1.94 3.08 12.39
C ALA A 64 0.91 2.06 11.92
N CYS A 65 1.27 0.77 11.81
CA CYS A 65 0.33 -0.27 11.34
C CYS A 65 -0.44 -0.91 12.50
N PRO A 66 -1.77 -1.10 12.40
CA PRO A 66 -2.53 -1.84 13.39
C PRO A 66 -2.05 -3.29 13.53
N ILE A 67 -1.80 -3.72 14.76
CA ILE A 67 -1.39 -5.09 15.11
C ILE A 67 -2.63 -5.90 15.50
N THR A 68 -2.84 -7.05 14.86
CA THR A 68 -3.91 -8.00 15.21
C THR A 68 -3.33 -9.36 15.56
N ALA A 69 -3.65 -9.89 16.73
CA ALA A 69 -3.31 -11.25 17.11
C ALA A 69 -4.43 -12.21 16.68
N THR A 70 -4.08 -13.25 15.94
CA THR A 70 -4.97 -14.33 15.50
C THR A 70 -4.40 -15.68 15.95
N PRO A 71 -5.17 -16.79 15.90
CA PRO A 71 -4.64 -18.12 16.20
C PRO A 71 -3.45 -18.54 15.32
N GLU A 72 -3.35 -17.99 14.11
CA GLU A 72 -2.29 -18.25 13.13
C GLU A 72 -1.03 -17.41 13.38
N GLY A 73 -1.12 -16.32 14.15
CA GLY A 73 0.03 -15.47 14.49
C GLY A 73 -0.32 -14.01 14.75
N VAL A 74 0.71 -13.17 14.79
CA VAL A 74 0.58 -11.72 14.95
C VAL A 74 0.76 -11.06 13.59
N LEU A 75 -0.23 -10.31 13.15
CA LEU A 75 -0.30 -9.72 11.81
C LEU A 75 -0.34 -8.19 11.89
N LEU A 76 0.32 -7.53 10.93
CA LEU A 76 0.20 -6.10 10.69
C LEU A 76 -0.80 -5.84 9.56
N THR A 77 -1.71 -4.88 9.77
CA THR A 77 -2.56 -4.38 8.69
C THR A 77 -1.82 -3.28 7.93
N LEU A 78 -1.43 -3.56 6.69
CA LEU A 78 -0.69 -2.60 5.84
C LEU A 78 -1.65 -1.66 5.10
N PRO A 79 -1.27 -0.40 4.87
CA PRO A 79 -1.99 0.49 3.96
C PRO A 79 -1.87 0.00 2.51
N PRO A 80 -2.74 0.45 1.59
CA PRO A 80 -2.57 0.18 0.17
C PRO A 80 -1.25 0.76 -0.36
N PRO A 81 -0.60 0.12 -1.34
CA PRO A 81 0.57 0.66 -2.03
C PRO A 81 0.33 2.09 -2.55
N SER A 82 1.24 3.00 -2.23
CA SER A 82 1.14 4.41 -2.66
C SER A 82 1.84 4.67 -4.00
N THR A 83 2.86 3.88 -4.33
CA THR A 83 3.66 4.00 -5.55
C THR A 83 2.87 3.39 -6.71
N PRO A 84 2.47 4.19 -7.72
CA PRO A 84 1.74 3.68 -8.86
C PRO A 84 2.68 2.83 -9.73
N LEU A 85 2.38 1.54 -9.85
CA LEU A 85 3.12 0.63 -10.72
C LEU A 85 2.36 0.38 -12.03
N PRO A 86 3.06 0.25 -13.17
CA PRO A 86 2.41 -0.08 -14.43
C PRO A 86 1.77 -1.46 -14.33
N ARG A 87 0.53 -1.57 -14.81
CA ARG A 87 -0.14 -2.86 -14.94
C ARG A 87 0.51 -3.66 -16.06
N GLU A 88 0.67 -4.96 -15.83
CA GLU A 88 1.10 -5.90 -16.87
C GLU A 88 0.07 -5.98 -18.02
N LEU A 89 -1.22 -6.01 -17.67
CA LEU A 89 -2.31 -6.16 -18.62
C LEU A 89 -3.25 -4.95 -18.59
N PRO A 90 -3.81 -4.58 -19.76
CA PRO A 90 -4.82 -3.53 -19.81
C PRO A 90 -6.00 -3.88 -18.91
N VAL A 91 -6.75 -2.85 -18.52
CA VAL A 91 -7.98 -3.05 -17.74
C VAL A 91 -8.90 -3.98 -18.54
N PRO A 92 -9.49 -5.02 -17.93
CA PRO A 92 -10.40 -5.91 -18.63
C PRO A 92 -11.48 -5.12 -19.36
N LYS A 93 -11.62 -5.35 -20.66
CA LYS A 93 -12.65 -4.68 -21.46
C LYS A 93 -14.03 -5.03 -20.88
N ALA A 94 -14.93 -4.06 -20.86
CA ALA A 94 -16.31 -4.31 -20.46
C ALA A 94 -16.88 -5.43 -21.32
N LYS A 95 -17.57 -6.39 -20.67
CA LYS A 95 -18.19 -7.51 -21.38
C LYS A 95 -19.18 -6.95 -22.40
N GLU A 96 -19.01 -7.35 -23.66
CA GLU A 96 -19.98 -7.00 -24.69
C GLU A 96 -21.35 -7.60 -24.33
N PRO A 97 -22.45 -6.84 -24.48
CA PRO A 97 -23.76 -7.36 -24.17
C PRO A 97 -24.09 -8.52 -25.11
N THR A 98 -24.51 -9.62 -24.51
CA THR A 98 -24.95 -10.80 -25.26
C THR A 98 -26.20 -10.48 -26.08
N LYS A 99 -26.49 -11.29 -27.12
CA LYS A 99 -27.71 -11.11 -27.94
C LYS A 99 -28.99 -11.08 -27.09
N LYS A 100 -29.07 -11.96 -26.08
CA LYS A 100 -30.21 -12.01 -25.13
C LYS A 100 -30.31 -10.73 -24.30
N GLU A 101 -29.20 -10.15 -23.87
CA GLU A 101 -29.19 -8.86 -23.17
C GLU A 101 -29.61 -7.71 -24.07
N LYS A 102 -29.19 -7.70 -25.34
CA LYS A 102 -29.64 -6.71 -26.31
C LYS A 102 -31.16 -6.76 -26.50
N VAL A 103 -31.73 -7.96 -26.65
CA VAL A 103 -33.19 -8.15 -26.78
C VAL A 103 -33.93 -7.67 -25.53
N ARG A 104 -33.55 -8.17 -24.34
CA ARG A 104 -34.19 -7.75 -23.07
C ARG A 104 -34.07 -6.25 -22.83
N ARG A 105 -32.94 -5.63 -23.19
CA ARG A 105 -32.75 -4.18 -23.08
C ARG A 105 -33.70 -3.43 -24.00
N ASN A 106 -33.89 -3.89 -25.23
CA ASN A 106 -34.81 -3.29 -26.18
C ASN A 106 -36.28 -3.45 -25.73
N GLU A 107 -36.67 -4.63 -25.25
CA GLU A 107 -38.01 -4.86 -24.69
C GLU A 107 -38.28 -3.96 -23.48
N ARG A 108 -37.31 -3.84 -22.57
CA ARG A 108 -37.40 -2.90 -21.42
C ARG A 108 -37.58 -1.46 -21.88
N LYS A 109 -36.85 -1.02 -22.91
CA LYS A 109 -36.99 0.33 -23.50
C LYS A 109 -38.38 0.53 -24.11
N GLN A 110 -38.86 -0.40 -24.92
CA GLN A 110 -40.20 -0.33 -25.54
C GLN A 110 -41.31 -0.24 -24.48
N ARG A 111 -41.25 -1.09 -23.44
CA ARG A 111 -42.20 -1.06 -22.32
C ARG A 111 -42.17 0.27 -21.57
N LYS A 112 -40.99 0.87 -21.40
CA LYS A 112 -40.84 2.19 -20.76
C LYS A 112 -41.50 3.27 -21.62
N ASN A 113 -41.22 3.30 -22.92
CA ASN A 113 -41.80 4.28 -23.85
C ASN A 113 -43.33 4.15 -23.92
N ALA A 114 -43.87 2.92 -23.95
CA ALA A 114 -45.31 2.68 -23.94
C ALA A 114 -45.98 3.19 -22.65
N ARG A 115 -45.34 3.02 -21.49
CA ARG A 115 -45.81 3.58 -20.21
C ARG A 115 -45.77 5.11 -20.21
N GLU A 116 -44.69 5.69 -20.73
CA GLU A 116 -44.53 7.15 -20.83
C GLU A 116 -45.55 7.77 -21.80
N SER A 117 -45.84 7.15 -22.95
CA SER A 117 -46.88 7.61 -23.87
C SER A 117 -48.29 7.53 -23.29
N MET A 118 -48.57 6.53 -22.45
CA MET A 118 -49.85 6.41 -21.73
C MET A 118 -50.00 7.48 -20.63
N GLN A 119 -48.91 7.91 -20.00
CA GLN A 119 -48.92 8.99 -19.00
C GLN A 119 -48.92 10.39 -19.61
N THR A 120 -48.36 10.56 -20.80
CA THR A 120 -48.27 11.84 -21.52
C THR A 120 -49.44 12.10 -22.47
N GLY A 121 -50.51 11.29 -22.39
CA GLY A 121 -51.75 11.47 -23.12
C GLY A 121 -52.42 12.83 -22.83
N LYS A 122 -51.98 13.85 -23.59
CA LYS A 122 -52.74 15.01 -24.02
C LYS A 122 -54.13 14.58 -24.47
N LYS A 123 -55.15 15.27 -23.95
CA LYS A 123 -56.47 15.40 -24.57
C LYS A 123 -56.36 15.97 -25.98
#